data_AF-A0A011QTV0-F1
#
_entry.id   AF-A0A011QTV0-F1
#
_cell.length_a   1.000
_cell.length_b   1.000
_cell.length_c   1.000
_cell.angle_alpha   90.00
_cell.angle_beta   90.00
_cell.angle_gamma   90.00
#
_symmetry.space_group_name_H-M   'P 1'
#
loop_
_entity.id
_entity.type
_entity.pdbx_description
1 polymer ?
#
loop_
_entity_poly.entity_id
_entity_poly.type
_entity_poly.pdbx_seq_one_letter_code
_entity_poly.pdbx_strand_id
1 'polypeptide(L)'
;MTRNEGNQSMLAATVEYKYIIQCKEQTIELEVDDRDVFYNADDEIDCPLDVVLRKNQYSLNDLMKWDARKVQFVKIIDTNVHVINSVHLNVNL
;
A
#
# COMPACT_ATOMS: atom_id res chain seq x y z
N MET A 1 2.29 6.12 -50.05
CA MET A 1 1.21 6.82 -49.33
C MET A 1 1.21 6.29 -47.91
N THR A 2 1.53 7.16 -46.97
CA THR A 2 1.62 6.95 -45.51
C THR A 2 0.22 6.75 -44.91
N ARG A 3 0.09 5.87 -43.89
CA ARG A 3 -0.91 5.83 -42.80
C ARG A 3 -1.01 4.38 -42.27
N ASN A 4 -1.02 4.04 -40.98
CA ASN A 4 -0.96 4.82 -39.74
C ASN A 4 -0.66 3.84 -38.60
N GLU A 5 0.08 4.34 -37.62
CA GLU A 5 0.32 3.75 -36.31
C GLU A 5 -0.99 3.46 -35.57
N GLY A 6 -1.01 2.35 -34.84
CA GLY A 6 -2.11 1.94 -33.97
C GLY A 6 -1.61 0.97 -32.91
N ASN A 7 -0.48 1.29 -32.28
CA ASN A 7 -0.07 0.66 -31.04
C ASN A 7 -1.11 0.99 -29.97
N GLN A 8 -2.16 0.18 -29.86
CA GLN A 8 -3.07 0.21 -28.71
C GLN A 8 -2.37 -0.45 -27.53
N SER A 9 -1.33 0.19 -27.01
CA SER A 9 -0.92 0.00 -25.63
C SER A 9 -1.97 0.73 -24.79
N MET A 10 -3.04 0.04 -24.42
CA MET A 10 -3.78 0.38 -23.22
C MET A 10 -2.77 0.29 -22.07
N LEU A 11 -2.11 1.41 -21.76
CA LEU A 11 -1.39 1.60 -20.53
C LEU A 11 -2.46 1.58 -19.44
N ALA A 12 -2.89 0.38 -19.06
CA ALA A 12 -3.58 0.19 -17.80
C ALA A 12 -2.59 0.70 -16.76
N ALA A 13 -2.87 1.89 -16.21
CA ALA A 13 -2.00 2.50 -15.23
C ALA A 13 -1.67 1.44 -14.18
N THR A 14 -0.39 1.13 -14.00
CA THR A 14 0.03 0.13 -13.03
C THR A 14 -0.30 0.72 -11.67
N VAL A 15 -1.32 0.15 -11.03
CA VAL A 15 -1.71 0.53 -9.68
C VAL A 15 -1.09 -0.49 -8.74
N GLU A 16 -0.11 -0.05 -7.97
CA GLU A 16 0.47 -0.84 -6.90
C GLU A 16 0.04 -0.27 -5.56
N TYR A 17 -0.15 -1.13 -4.58
CA TYR A 17 -0.48 -0.72 -3.23
C TYR A 17 0.64 -1.19 -2.30
N LYS A 18 1.08 -0.32 -1.38
CA LYS A 18 2.15 -0.62 -0.42
C LYS A 18 1.81 -0.04 0.94
N TYR A 19 2.19 -0.78 1.98
CA TYR A 19 2.19 -0.27 3.34
C TYR A 19 3.61 0.11 3.73
N ILE A 20 3.80 1.38 4.07
CA ILE A 20 5.06 1.91 4.57
C ILE A 20 4.94 2.07 6.09
N ILE A 21 5.61 1.21 6.82
CA ILE A 21 5.70 1.25 8.28
C ILE A 21 7.00 1.96 8.64
N GLN A 22 6.89 3.15 9.21
CA GLN A 22 8.03 3.85 9.79
C GLN A 22 8.24 3.40 11.24
N CYS A 23 9.39 2.80 11.48
CA CYS A 23 9.86 2.41 12.80
C CYS A 23 10.89 3.43 13.30
N LYS A 24 11.32 3.28 14.56
CA LYS A 24 12.34 4.18 15.14
C LYS A 24 13.70 4.06 14.42
N GLU A 25 14.08 2.85 14.03
CA GLU A 25 15.41 2.55 13.47
C GLU A 25 15.40 2.22 11.98
N GLN A 26 14.24 1.84 11.42
CA GLN A 26 14.12 1.44 10.01
C GLN A 26 12.73 1.73 9.45
N THR A 27 12.58 1.58 8.13
CA THR A 27 11.27 1.60 7.47
C THR A 27 11.02 0.23 6.86
N ILE A 28 9.84 -0.33 7.10
CA ILE A 28 9.40 -1.59 6.52
C ILE A 28 8.38 -1.28 5.44
N GLU A 29 8.60 -1.79 4.24
CA GLU A 29 7.66 -1.68 3.13
C GLU A 29 7.04 -3.05 2.90
N LEU A 30 5.70 -3.11 2.97
CA LEU A 30 4.94 -4.33 2.72
C LEU A 30 4.18 -4.17 1.42
N GLU A 31 4.33 -5.15 0.54
CA GLU A 31 3.60 -5.19 -0.71
C GLU A 31 2.15 -5.59 -0.43
N VAL A 32 1.22 -4.81 -0.97
CA VAL A 32 -0.21 -5.10 -0.91
C VAL A 32 -0.66 -5.61 -2.27
N ASP A 33 -1.29 -6.77 -2.23
CA ASP A 33 -1.91 -7.38 -3.40
C ASP A 33 -3.19 -6.62 -3.74
N ASP A 34 -3.37 -6.24 -5.00
CA ASP A 34 -4.54 -5.50 -5.47
C ASP A 34 -5.85 -6.22 -5.18
N ARG A 35 -5.81 -7.55 -5.02
CA ARG A 35 -6.99 -8.39 -4.72
C ARG A 35 -7.48 -8.23 -3.28
N ASP A 36 -6.61 -7.80 -2.37
CA ASP A 36 -6.97 -7.53 -0.98
C ASP A 36 -7.41 -6.08 -0.76
N VAL A 37 -7.31 -5.25 -1.80
CA VAL A 37 -7.74 -3.86 -1.80
C VAL A 37 -9.18 -3.80 -2.25
N PHE A 38 -10.04 -3.26 -1.39
CA PHE A 38 -11.45 -3.11 -1.69
C PHE A 38 -11.93 -1.72 -1.30
N TYR A 39 -13.09 -1.34 -1.80
CA TYR A 39 -13.75 -0.12 -1.38
C TYR A 39 -14.59 -0.42 -0.14
N ASN A 40 -14.39 0.35 0.92
CA ASN A 40 -15.21 0.25 2.13
C ASN A 40 -16.59 0.93 1.90
N ALA A 41 -17.40 0.98 2.95
CA ALA A 41 -18.76 1.56 2.87
C ALA A 41 -18.79 3.07 2.55
N ASP A 42 -17.65 3.75 2.68
CA ASP A 42 -17.48 5.18 2.40
C ASP A 42 -16.91 5.45 1.00
N ASP A 43 -16.85 4.43 0.13
CA ASP A 43 -16.23 4.50 -1.21
C ASP A 43 -14.71 4.82 -1.14
N GLU A 44 -14.09 4.63 0.03
CA GLU A 44 -12.66 4.81 0.22
C GLU A 44 -11.93 3.48 0.01
N ILE A 45 -10.74 3.56 -0.59
CA ILE A 45 -9.86 2.41 -0.75
C ILE A 45 -9.40 1.97 0.64
N ASP A 46 -9.84 0.80 1.05
CA ASP A 46 -9.48 0.20 2.32
C ASP A 46 -8.82 -1.16 2.10
N CYS A 47 -7.82 -1.44 2.93
CA CYS A 47 -7.16 -2.73 2.94
C CYS A 47 -6.87 -3.12 4.38
N PRO A 48 -7.33 -4.28 4.86
CA PRO A 48 -7.04 -4.72 6.21
C PRO A 48 -5.56 -5.03 6.33
N LEU A 49 -4.85 -4.21 7.11
CA LEU A 49 -3.42 -4.38 7.39
C LEU A 49 -3.10 -5.79 7.90
N ASP A 50 -4.02 -6.45 8.63
CA ASP A 50 -3.87 -7.85 9.07
C ASP A 50 -3.66 -8.82 7.90
N VAL A 51 -4.39 -8.64 6.79
CA VAL A 51 -4.27 -9.49 5.59
C VAL A 51 -2.92 -9.27 4.92
N VAL A 52 -2.51 -8.00 4.76
CA VAL A 52 -1.21 -7.64 4.17
C VAL A 52 -0.06 -8.23 4.98
N LEU A 53 -0.10 -8.06 6.30
CA LEU A 53 0.89 -8.61 7.20
C LEU A 53 0.99 -10.12 7.03
N ARG A 54 -0.14 -10.84 7.09
CA ARG A 54 -0.15 -12.29 6.92
C ARG A 54 0.41 -12.74 5.58
N LYS A 55 0.10 -12.03 4.48
CA LYS A 55 0.68 -12.33 3.15
C LYS A 55 2.19 -12.15 3.13
N ASN A 56 2.69 -11.13 3.83
CA ASN A 56 4.13 -10.87 3.99
C ASN A 56 4.77 -11.70 5.13
N GLN A 57 4.06 -12.68 5.70
CA GLN A 57 4.49 -13.51 6.84
C GLN A 57 4.80 -12.72 8.13
N TYR A 58 4.26 -11.52 8.24
CA TYR A 58 4.33 -10.70 9.44
C TYR A 58 3.03 -10.73 10.22
N SER A 59 3.09 -10.31 11.48
CA SER A 59 1.90 -10.12 12.31
C SER A 59 1.88 -8.72 12.90
N LEU A 60 0.72 -8.28 13.39
CA LEU A 60 0.60 -7.01 14.13
C LEU A 60 1.58 -6.96 15.32
N ASN A 61 1.89 -8.11 15.90
CA ASN A 61 2.87 -8.23 16.97
C ASN A 61 4.31 -7.89 16.50
N ASP A 62 4.65 -8.14 15.23
CA ASP A 62 5.96 -7.74 14.70
C ASP A 62 6.03 -6.22 14.48
N LEU A 63 4.93 -5.57 14.09
CA LEU A 63 4.86 -4.11 14.10
C LEU A 63 5.13 -3.54 15.50
N MET A 64 4.58 -4.17 16.54
CA MET A 64 4.86 -3.78 17.93
C MET A 64 6.34 -4.00 18.29
N LYS A 65 6.93 -5.14 17.90
CA LYS A 65 8.36 -5.40 18.12
C LYS A 65 9.27 -4.43 17.37
N TRP A 66 8.85 -3.96 16.20
CA TRP A 66 9.60 -3.00 15.42
C TRP A 66 9.45 -1.57 15.95
N ASP A 67 8.67 -1.34 17.02
CA ASP A 67 8.35 0.01 17.47
C ASP A 67 7.82 0.86 16.30
N ALA A 68 6.88 0.28 15.53
CA ALA A 68 6.21 0.97 14.43
C ALA A 68 5.53 2.23 14.96
N ARG A 69 5.99 3.41 14.52
CA ARG A 69 5.45 4.71 14.94
C ARG A 69 4.33 5.17 14.02
N LYS A 70 4.45 4.82 12.74
CA LYS A 70 3.53 5.27 11.71
C LYS A 70 3.39 4.22 10.65
N VAL A 71 2.17 4.01 10.19
CA VAL A 71 1.85 3.11 9.09
C VAL A 71 1.10 3.92 8.05
N GLN A 72 1.64 3.95 6.85
CA GLN A 72 1.07 4.68 5.73
C GLN A 72 0.68 3.69 4.65
N PHE A 73 -0.60 3.64 4.34
CA PHE A 73 -1.09 2.97 3.15
C PHE A 73 -0.94 3.91 1.96
N VAL A 74 -0.14 3.50 0.99
CA VAL A 74 0.09 4.27 -0.23
C VAL A 74 -0.34 3.48 -1.45
N LYS A 75 -0.89 4.21 -2.41
CA LYS A 75 -1.22 3.76 -3.75
C LYS A 75 -0.26 4.42 -4.72
N ILE A 76 0.45 3.62 -5.48
CA ILE A 76 1.39 4.06 -6.50
C ILE A 76 0.67 3.90 -7.84
N ILE A 77 0.49 4.99 -8.57
CA ILE A 77 -0.15 4.99 -9.89
C ILE A 77 0.88 5.48 -10.90
N ASP A 78 1.35 4.58 -11.76
CA ASP A 78 2.42 4.82 -12.74
C ASP A 78 3.76 5.21 -12.09
N THR A 79 3.84 6.43 -11.55
CA THR A 79 5.00 6.99 -10.82
C THR A 79 4.57 7.86 -9.63
N ASN A 80 3.27 8.12 -9.46
CA ASN A 80 2.75 9.01 -8.43
C ASN A 80 2.38 8.23 -7.17
N VAL A 81 2.93 8.62 -6.03
CA VAL A 81 2.60 8.05 -4.73
C VAL A 81 1.47 8.85 -4.10
N HIS A 82 0.34 8.20 -3.89
CA HIS A 82 -0.84 8.74 -3.22
C HIS A 82 -0.97 8.08 -1.85
N VAL A 83 -0.87 8.86 -0.77
CA VAL A 83 -1.16 8.35 0.56
C VAL A 83 -2.68 8.23 0.69
N ILE A 84 -3.16 6.99 0.80
CA ILE A 84 -4.58 6.68 0.95
C ILE A 84 -4.98 6.81 2.42
N ASN A 85 -4.23 6.15 3.30
CA ASN A 85 -4.48 6.19 4.74
C ASN A 85 -3.15 6.33 5.48
N SER A 86 -3.16 7.01 6.62
CA SER A 86 -2.01 7.07 7.51
C SER A 86 -2.46 6.93 8.95
N VAL A 87 -2.01 5.84 9.58
CA VAL A 87 -2.29 5.54 10.97
C VAL A 87 -1.04 5.79 11.78
N HIS A 88 -1.15 6.65 12.78
CA HIS A 88 -0.10 6.83 13.77
C HIS A 88 -0.31 5.79 14.88
N LEU A 89 0.60 4.82 14.97
CA LEU A 89 0.64 3.94 16.13
C LEU A 89 1.28 4.72 17.27
N ASN A 90 0.46 5.41 18.03
CA ASN A 90 0.89 5.97 19.29
C ASN A 90 0.94 4.85 20.33
N VAL A 91 1.93 3.96 20.19
CA VAL A 91 2.32 2.96 21.21
C VAL A 91 2.87 3.71 22.42
N ASN A 92 1.98 4.34 23.19
CA ASN A 92 2.24 4.72 24.57
C ASN A 92 2.16 3.42 25.37
N LEU A 93 3.32 2.76 25.48
CA LEU A 93 3.55 1.65 26.40
C LEU A 93 3.58 2.18 27.85
#